data_AF-A0A7S3I4U0-F1
#
_entry.id   AF-A0A7S3I4U0-F1
#
_cell.length_a   1.000
_cell.length_b   1.000
_cell.length_c   1.000
_cell.angle_alpha   90.00
_cell.angle_beta   90.00
_cell.angle_gamma   90.00
#
_symmetry.space_group_name_H-M   'P 1'
#
loop_
_entity.id
_entity.type
_entity.pdbx_description
1 polymer ?
#
loop_
_entity_poly.entity_id
_entity_poly.type
_entity_poly.pdbx_seq_one_letter_code
_entity_poly.pdbx_strand_id
1 'polypeptide(L)'
;SNSFMIDCNCADYSPYERNGVAKHVKVKQQLSFSPYKAVLESDDSTYHDENLAMLDFCKLENSAWTAKLYKSYGSSDLDEFTQAIEDYEEKERFKKLAEAFKFGFDTSVGPLCAFLGGLVAQEIVKAITGKFTPIRQEMYIDVMELYNKDKSDEQDGEVDRYSSLTKVFGRAFV
;
A
#
# COMPACT_ATOMS: atom_id res chain seq x y z
N SER A 1 -17.46 23.26 17.86
CA SER A 1 -18.88 23.47 17.54
C SER A 1 -19.64 22.25 18.01
N ASN A 2 -20.72 22.41 18.79
CA ASN A 2 -21.48 21.30 19.40
C ASN A 2 -22.88 21.13 18.75
N SER A 3 -23.05 21.65 17.54
CA SER A 3 -24.31 21.60 16.77
C SER A 3 -24.03 21.17 15.33
N PHE A 4 -25.05 20.56 14.70
CA PHE A 4 -25.07 20.24 13.27
C PHE A 4 -26.43 20.60 12.69
N MET A 5 -26.48 20.83 11.37
CA MET A 5 -27.72 21.09 10.65
C MET A 5 -28.14 19.82 9.89
N ILE A 6 -29.44 19.56 9.87
CA ILE A 6 -30.06 18.57 8.99
C ILE A 6 -30.54 19.31 7.74
N ASP A 7 -30.16 18.81 6.56
CA ASP A 7 -30.49 19.42 5.28
C ASP A 7 -31.93 19.07 4.86
N CYS A 8 -32.89 19.46 5.69
CA CYS A 8 -34.32 19.28 5.42
C CYS A 8 -35.15 20.42 6.01
N ASN A 9 -36.15 20.87 5.25
CA ASN A 9 -37.13 21.82 5.73
C ASN A 9 -38.05 21.13 6.76
N CYS A 10 -38.03 21.60 8.00
CA CYS A 10 -38.82 21.04 9.09
C CYS A 10 -40.17 21.75 9.30
N ALA A 11 -40.57 22.67 8.41
CA ALA A 11 -41.80 23.48 8.56
C ALA A 11 -43.10 22.65 8.60
N ASP A 12 -43.10 21.47 7.97
CA ASP A 12 -44.25 20.56 7.96
C ASP A 12 -44.36 19.71 9.24
N TYR A 13 -43.39 19.79 10.15
CA TYR A 13 -43.37 19.05 11.42
C TYR A 13 -43.83 19.93 12.59
N SER A 14 -44.29 19.30 13.67
CA SER A 14 -44.66 20.00 14.90
C SER A 14 -43.45 20.75 15.49
N PRO A 15 -43.65 21.91 16.13
CA PRO A 15 -42.59 22.62 16.84
C PRO A 15 -41.85 21.71 17.83
N TYR A 16 -40.53 21.84 17.90
CA TYR A 16 -39.72 21.10 18.86
C TYR A 16 -40.08 21.50 20.30
N GLU A 17 -40.32 20.52 21.16
CA GLU A 17 -40.60 20.76 22.58
C GLU A 17 -39.35 20.60 23.45
N ARG A 18 -38.86 19.37 23.62
CA ARG A 18 -37.65 19.06 24.40
C ARG A 18 -37.20 17.61 24.20
N ASN A 19 -35.90 17.38 24.41
CA ASN A 19 -35.23 16.09 24.32
C ASN A 19 -35.27 15.47 22.91
N GLY A 20 -34.23 14.71 22.58
CA GLY A 20 -34.14 14.01 21.30
C GLY A 20 -32.81 13.27 21.22
N VAL A 21 -32.84 12.08 20.62
CA VAL A 21 -31.62 11.30 20.38
C VAL A 21 -31.45 11.15 18.89
N ALA A 22 -30.39 11.75 18.35
CA ALA A 22 -29.98 11.52 16.97
C ALA A 22 -29.25 10.17 16.88
N LYS A 23 -29.62 9.36 15.89
CA LYS A 23 -28.93 8.10 15.56
C LYS A 23 -28.30 8.22 14.18
N HIS A 24 -27.00 8.01 14.09
CA HIS A 24 -26.33 7.91 12.79
C HIS A 24 -26.77 6.63 12.08
N VAL A 25 -27.35 6.77 10.89
CA VAL A 25 -27.72 5.67 10.00
C VAL A 25 -26.69 5.56 8.89
N LYS A 26 -25.99 4.42 8.81
CA LYS A 26 -25.06 4.14 7.73
C LYS A 26 -25.85 3.76 6.47
N VAL A 27 -25.82 4.62 5.47
CA VAL A 27 -26.44 4.37 4.16
C VAL A 27 -25.50 3.55 3.28
N LYS A 28 -26.07 2.74 2.38
CA LYS A 28 -25.29 2.00 1.38
C LYS A 28 -24.69 3.00 0.38
N GLN A 29 -23.40 2.86 0.10
CA GLN A 29 -22.71 3.63 -0.93
C GLN A 29 -22.41 2.72 -2.12
N GLN A 30 -22.65 3.21 -3.33
CA GLN A 30 -22.16 2.54 -4.54
C GLN A 30 -20.75 3.01 -4.83
N LEU A 31 -19.84 2.04 -5.00
CA LEU A 31 -18.44 2.28 -5.33
C LEU A 31 -18.19 1.76 -6.76
N SER A 32 -17.42 2.53 -7.53
CA SER A 32 -17.03 2.19 -8.91
C SER A 32 -15.52 2.01 -8.98
N PHE A 33 -15.08 0.96 -9.66
CA PHE A 33 -13.68 0.57 -9.80
C PHE A 33 -13.26 0.55 -11.26
N SER A 34 -12.07 1.08 -11.55
CA SER A 34 -11.51 1.04 -12.90
C SER A 34 -10.97 -0.36 -13.22
N PRO A 35 -11.03 -0.80 -14.49
CA PRO A 35 -10.41 -2.06 -14.92
C PRO A 35 -8.89 -2.06 -14.68
N TYR A 36 -8.32 -3.21 -14.34
CA TYR A 36 -6.90 -3.37 -14.01
C TYR A 36 -5.94 -2.71 -15.01
N LYS A 37 -6.17 -2.92 -16.32
CA LYS A 37 -5.31 -2.36 -17.37
C LYS A 37 -5.29 -0.81 -17.36
N ALA A 38 -6.46 -0.20 -17.14
CA ALA A 38 -6.56 1.26 -17.07
C ALA A 38 -5.83 1.82 -15.85
N VAL A 39 -5.85 1.10 -14.72
CA VAL A 39 -5.14 1.48 -13.50
C VAL A 39 -3.62 1.35 -13.69
N LEU A 40 -3.18 0.23 -14.26
CA LEU A 40 -1.75 -0.06 -14.47
C LEU A 40 -1.06 0.96 -15.39
N GLU A 41 -1.73 1.38 -16.46
CA GLU A 41 -1.20 2.35 -17.43
C GLU A 41 -1.36 3.80 -16.98
N SER A 42 -2.08 4.06 -15.87
CA SER A 42 -2.30 5.39 -15.35
C SER A 42 -1.29 5.78 -14.28
N ASP A 43 -0.87 7.05 -14.29
CA ASP A 43 -0.09 7.70 -13.23
C ASP A 43 -1.00 8.48 -12.24
N ASP A 44 -2.28 8.13 -12.18
CA ASP A 44 -3.27 8.83 -11.37
C ASP A 44 -3.18 8.42 -9.89
N SER A 45 -2.83 9.38 -9.02
CA SER A 45 -2.68 9.14 -7.58
C SER A 45 -4.00 8.87 -6.86
N THR A 46 -5.16 9.11 -7.48
CA THR A 46 -6.47 8.80 -6.91
C THR A 46 -6.74 7.29 -6.81
N TYR A 47 -5.92 6.47 -7.46
CA TYR A 47 -5.88 5.03 -7.26
C TYR A 47 -5.10 4.61 -6.02
N HIS A 48 -4.50 5.53 -5.25
CA HIS A 48 -3.98 5.23 -3.94
C HIS A 48 -5.01 5.58 -2.87
N ASP A 49 -5.26 4.65 -1.95
CA ASP A 49 -6.22 4.86 -0.87
C ASP A 49 -5.57 5.76 0.20
N GLU A 50 -6.08 6.99 0.35
CA GLU A 50 -5.61 7.94 1.36
C GLU A 50 -5.69 7.37 2.79
N ASN A 51 -6.65 6.47 3.06
CA ASN A 51 -6.81 5.87 4.39
C ASN A 51 -5.70 4.87 4.71
N LEU A 52 -4.91 4.44 3.72
CA LEU A 52 -3.75 3.58 3.90
C LEU A 52 -2.47 4.37 4.17
N ALA A 53 -2.50 5.71 4.19
CA ALA A 53 -1.38 6.53 4.62
C ALA A 53 -1.24 6.52 6.16
N MET A 54 -1.01 5.34 6.77
CA MET A 54 -0.77 5.22 8.22
C MET A 54 0.70 4.88 8.49
N LEU A 55 1.35 5.75 9.27
CA LEU A 55 2.79 6.05 9.24
C LEU A 55 3.70 5.27 10.22
N ASP A 56 3.25 4.23 10.91
CA ASP A 56 3.98 3.81 12.13
C ASP A 56 4.94 2.61 12.02
N PHE A 57 4.77 1.62 11.11
CA PHE A 57 5.63 0.40 11.15
C PHE A 57 6.00 -0.24 9.81
N CYS A 58 5.13 -0.19 8.81
CA CYS A 58 5.49 -0.39 7.42
C CYS A 58 5.29 0.97 6.78
N LYS A 59 6.34 1.54 6.18
CA LYS A 59 6.15 2.74 5.39
C LYS A 59 5.25 2.33 4.24
N LEU A 60 3.98 2.69 4.34
CA LEU A 60 3.09 2.72 3.20
C LEU A 60 3.43 4.03 2.48
N GLU A 61 4.65 4.12 1.96
CA GLU A 61 4.97 5.19 1.03
C GLU A 61 4.24 4.85 -0.27
N ASN A 62 3.02 5.39 -0.38
CA ASN A 62 2.32 5.63 -1.64
C ASN A 62 3.09 6.68 -2.47
N SER A 63 4.40 6.52 -2.59
CA SER A 63 5.19 7.35 -3.46
C SER A 63 4.91 6.88 -4.89
N ALA A 64 4.66 7.84 -5.78
CA ALA A 64 4.57 7.57 -7.20
C ALA A 64 5.80 6.79 -7.70
N TRP A 65 6.93 6.90 -7.01
CA TRP A 65 8.17 6.18 -7.28
C TRP A 65 8.05 4.68 -7.05
N THR A 66 7.46 4.25 -5.93
CA THR A 66 7.22 2.82 -5.66
C THR A 66 6.28 2.25 -6.72
N ALA A 67 5.17 2.95 -7.01
CA ALA A 67 4.23 2.54 -8.06
C ALA A 67 4.92 2.42 -9.43
N LYS A 68 5.71 3.42 -9.82
CA LYS A 68 6.49 3.39 -11.08
C LYS A 68 7.51 2.27 -11.11
N LEU A 69 8.20 1.96 -10.01
CA LEU A 69 9.13 0.85 -9.95
C LEU A 69 8.43 -0.49 -10.20
N TYR A 70 7.33 -0.76 -9.49
CA TYR A 70 6.58 -2.01 -9.65
C TYR A 70 5.96 -2.13 -11.05
N LYS A 71 5.50 -1.02 -11.64
CA LYS A 71 4.97 -0.96 -13.01
C LYS A 71 6.07 -1.15 -14.07
N SER A 72 7.23 -0.54 -13.86
CA SER A 72 8.37 -0.61 -14.79
C SER A 72 9.14 -1.92 -14.69
N TYR A 73 9.02 -2.72 -13.64
CA TYR A 73 9.76 -3.99 -13.54
C TYR A 73 9.46 -4.99 -14.70
N GLY A 74 8.31 -4.88 -15.37
CA GLY A 74 7.99 -5.65 -16.58
C GLY A 74 8.63 -5.14 -17.88
N SER A 75 9.24 -3.94 -17.86
CA SER A 75 9.87 -3.26 -18.99
C SER A 75 11.31 -2.93 -18.64
N SER A 76 12.27 -3.29 -19.47
CA SER A 76 13.71 -3.35 -19.17
C SER A 76 14.45 -2.03 -18.78
N ASP A 77 13.79 -0.99 -18.27
CA ASP A 77 14.26 0.40 -18.29
C ASP A 77 14.49 1.03 -16.89
N LEU A 78 14.73 0.24 -15.84
CA LEU A 78 15.01 0.81 -14.49
C LEU A 78 16.22 1.76 -14.50
N ASP A 79 17.24 1.44 -15.30
CA ASP A 79 18.46 2.23 -15.38
C ASP A 79 18.26 3.51 -16.22
N GLU A 80 17.45 3.46 -17.29
CA GLU A 80 17.07 4.64 -18.08
C GLU A 80 16.20 5.60 -17.26
N PHE A 81 15.23 5.05 -16.52
CA PHE A 81 14.36 5.84 -15.65
C PHE A 81 15.15 6.54 -14.54
N THR A 82 16.13 5.85 -13.96
CA THR A 82 17.05 6.44 -12.98
C THR A 82 17.85 7.60 -13.58
N GLN A 83 18.25 7.50 -14.85
CA GLN A 83 18.99 8.56 -15.53
C GLN A 83 18.14 9.80 -15.78
N ALA A 84 16.84 9.63 -16.04
CA ALA A 84 15.88 10.72 -16.29
C ALA A 84 15.55 11.58 -15.06
N ILE A 85 15.89 11.14 -13.84
CA ILE A 85 15.71 11.94 -12.62
C ILE A 85 16.82 13.01 -12.55
N GLU A 86 16.40 14.28 -12.59
CA GLU A 86 17.29 15.45 -12.55
C GLU A 86 17.76 15.78 -11.13
N ASP A 87 16.85 15.69 -10.15
CA ASP A 87 17.18 15.94 -8.74
C ASP A 87 18.08 14.84 -8.18
N TYR A 88 19.22 15.24 -7.62
CA TYR A 88 20.23 14.30 -7.14
C TYR A 88 19.76 13.51 -5.92
N GLU A 89 19.03 14.15 -4.98
CA GLU A 89 18.54 13.47 -3.78
C GLU A 89 17.45 12.46 -4.12
N GLU A 90 16.50 12.84 -4.99
CA GLU A 90 15.46 11.93 -5.47
C GLU A 90 16.05 10.76 -6.28
N LYS A 91 17.04 11.05 -7.12
CA LYS A 91 17.73 10.02 -7.90
C LYS A 91 18.42 9.00 -7.00
N GLU A 92 19.08 9.45 -5.95
CA GLU A 92 19.76 8.56 -5.01
C GLU A 92 18.78 7.72 -4.18
N ARG A 93 17.64 8.30 -3.78
CA ARG A 93 16.55 7.56 -3.13
C ARG A 93 15.98 6.50 -4.06
N PHE A 94 15.69 6.84 -5.31
CA PHE A 94 15.16 5.90 -6.29
C PHE A 94 16.13 4.76 -6.57
N LYS A 95 17.43 5.04 -6.72
CA LYS A 95 18.46 4.00 -6.86
C LYS A 95 18.45 3.02 -5.70
N LYS A 96 18.43 3.53 -4.47
CA LYS A 96 18.41 2.68 -3.27
C LYS A 96 17.17 1.77 -3.26
N LEU A 97 16.02 2.31 -3.63
CA LEU A 97 14.76 1.58 -3.73
C LEU A 97 14.80 0.52 -4.84
N ALA A 98 15.35 0.85 -6.00
CA ALA A 98 15.54 -0.09 -7.12
C ALA A 98 16.53 -1.21 -6.77
N GLU A 99 17.62 -0.91 -6.08
CA GLU A 99 18.56 -1.93 -5.59
C GLU A 99 17.92 -2.84 -4.54
N ALA A 100 17.18 -2.28 -3.58
CA ALA A 100 16.46 -3.06 -2.57
C ALA A 100 15.40 -3.97 -3.19
N PHE A 101 14.72 -3.49 -4.22
CA PHE A 101 13.78 -4.30 -4.99
C PHE A 101 14.47 -5.45 -5.73
N LYS A 102 15.58 -5.17 -6.43
CA LYS A 102 16.41 -6.20 -7.08
C LYS A 102 16.92 -7.22 -6.04
N PHE A 103 17.30 -6.77 -4.86
CA PHE A 103 17.71 -7.62 -3.75
C PHE A 103 16.58 -8.54 -3.29
N GLY A 104 15.36 -8.03 -3.08
CA GLY A 104 14.24 -8.81 -2.55
C GLY A 104 13.51 -9.72 -3.56
N PHE A 105 13.86 -9.69 -4.84
CA PHE A 105 13.06 -10.28 -5.92
C PHE A 105 12.77 -11.79 -5.76
N ASP A 106 13.74 -12.58 -5.33
CA ASP A 106 13.63 -14.03 -5.13
C ASP A 106 13.42 -14.42 -3.66
N THR A 107 13.05 -13.47 -2.81
CA THR A 107 13.07 -13.61 -1.36
C THR A 107 11.66 -13.77 -0.79
N SER A 108 11.46 -14.83 -0.01
CA SER A 108 10.22 -15.05 0.74
C SER A 108 10.43 -14.78 2.23
N VAL A 109 9.71 -13.78 2.76
CA VAL A 109 9.73 -13.45 4.19
C VAL A 109 8.38 -13.85 4.79
N GLY A 110 8.37 -14.90 5.61
CA GLY A 110 7.15 -15.47 6.19
C GLY A 110 6.18 -14.45 6.81
N PRO A 111 6.66 -13.51 7.66
CA PRO A 111 5.83 -12.44 8.19
C PRO A 111 5.16 -11.55 7.11
N LEU A 112 5.86 -11.20 6.02
CA LEU A 112 5.30 -10.41 4.93
C LEU A 112 4.27 -11.20 4.13
N CYS A 113 4.54 -12.48 3.88
CA CYS A 113 3.56 -13.37 3.24
C CYS A 113 2.29 -13.51 4.08
N ALA A 114 2.40 -13.64 5.40
CA ALA A 114 1.25 -13.72 6.30
C ALA A 114 0.45 -12.40 6.32
N PHE A 115 1.14 -11.26 6.34
CA PHE A 115 0.52 -9.94 6.28
C PHE A 115 -0.27 -9.74 4.98
N LEU A 116 0.37 -9.96 3.82
CA LEU A 116 -0.27 -9.85 2.51
C LEU A 116 -1.43 -10.84 2.36
N GLY A 117 -1.25 -12.07 2.83
CA GLY A 117 -2.31 -13.09 2.83
C GLY A 117 -3.53 -12.67 3.64
N GLY A 118 -3.31 -12.09 4.83
CA GLY A 118 -4.38 -11.56 5.66
C GLY A 118 -5.11 -10.37 5.01
N LEU A 119 -4.35 -9.46 4.41
CA LEU A 119 -4.90 -8.31 3.67
C LEU A 119 -5.79 -8.75 2.51
N VAL A 120 -5.28 -9.62 1.63
CA VAL A 120 -6.03 -10.14 0.48
C VAL A 120 -7.25 -10.94 0.92
N ALA A 121 -7.12 -11.78 1.94
CA ALA A 121 -8.26 -12.52 2.48
C ALA A 121 -9.36 -11.58 2.98
N GLN A 122 -9.00 -10.48 3.63
CA GLN A 122 -9.96 -9.48 4.07
C GLN A 122 -10.64 -8.78 2.88
N GLU A 123 -9.90 -8.40 1.84
CA GLU A 123 -10.49 -7.81 0.62
C GLU A 123 -11.48 -8.77 -0.06
N ILE A 124 -11.20 -10.07 -0.09
CA ILE A 124 -12.14 -11.09 -0.58
C ILE A 124 -13.43 -11.05 0.24
N VAL A 125 -13.33 -11.00 1.58
CA VAL A 125 -14.50 -10.90 2.46
C VAL A 125 -15.29 -9.62 2.20
N LYS A 126 -14.63 -8.47 1.97
CA LYS A 126 -15.29 -7.21 1.61
C LYS A 126 -16.06 -7.34 0.29
N ALA A 127 -15.45 -7.94 -0.72
CA ALA A 127 -16.04 -8.13 -2.04
C ALA A 127 -17.30 -9.02 -2.01
N ILE A 128 -17.28 -10.13 -1.26
CA ILE A 128 -18.42 -11.06 -1.19
C ILE A 128 -19.55 -10.59 -0.26
N THR A 129 -19.22 -9.83 0.80
CA THR A 129 -20.22 -9.41 1.80
C THR A 129 -20.78 -8.01 1.57
N GLY A 130 -20.09 -7.17 0.80
CA GLY A 130 -20.40 -5.74 0.70
C GLY A 130 -20.24 -5.00 2.03
N LYS A 131 -19.43 -5.55 2.96
CA LYS A 131 -19.18 -4.99 4.28
C LYS A 131 -17.75 -4.44 4.35
N PHE A 132 -17.61 -3.28 4.98
CA PHE A 132 -16.38 -2.47 5.04
C PHE A 132 -16.00 -1.85 3.69
N THR A 133 -15.15 -0.81 3.74
CA THR A 133 -14.65 -0.13 2.56
C THR A 133 -13.50 -0.94 1.96
N PRO A 134 -13.61 -1.42 0.70
CA PRO A 134 -12.49 -2.04 -0.02
C PRO A 134 -11.39 -1.02 -0.32
N ILE A 135 -10.17 -1.52 -0.50
CA ILE A 135 -9.02 -0.69 -0.91
C ILE A 135 -9.28 -0.13 -2.32
N ARG A 136 -9.00 1.16 -2.51
CA ARG A 136 -9.19 1.83 -3.81
C ARG A 136 -7.87 2.41 -4.32
N GLN A 137 -7.24 1.85 -5.33
CA GLN A 137 -7.25 0.46 -5.84
C GLN A 137 -5.86 -0.18 -5.74
N GLU A 138 -4.80 0.61 -5.82
CA GLU A 138 -3.41 0.18 -5.68
C GLU A 138 -2.93 0.40 -4.25
N MET A 139 -2.19 -0.58 -3.73
CA MET A 139 -1.49 -0.49 -2.46
C MET A 139 -0.11 -1.11 -2.67
N TYR A 140 0.94 -0.34 -2.34
CA TYR A 140 2.30 -0.83 -2.32
C TYR A 140 2.82 -0.82 -0.88
N ILE A 141 3.64 -1.80 -0.55
CA ILE A 141 4.32 -1.90 0.73
C ILE A 141 5.79 -1.97 0.43
N ASP A 142 6.55 -1.12 1.10
CA ASP A 142 8.00 -1.26 1.19
C ASP A 142 8.40 -1.54 2.63
N VAL A 143 9.51 -2.26 2.77
CA VAL A 143 10.13 -2.58 4.06
C VAL A 143 11.62 -2.33 3.91
N MET A 144 11.95 -1.10 3.50
CA MET A 144 13.33 -0.68 3.20
C MET A 144 14.28 -0.82 4.40
N GLU A 145 13.74 -0.90 5.63
CA GLU A 145 14.47 -1.19 6.85
C GLU A 145 15.13 -2.57 6.84
N LEU A 146 14.64 -3.50 6.03
CA LEU A 146 15.22 -4.84 5.85
C LEU A 146 16.34 -4.87 4.82
N TYR A 147 16.50 -3.83 4.02
CA TYR A 147 17.56 -3.77 3.01
C TYR A 147 18.91 -3.52 3.69
N ASN A 148 19.78 -4.54 3.67
CA ASN A 148 21.13 -4.47 4.21
C ASN A 148 22.16 -4.92 3.16
N LYS A 149 22.92 -3.96 2.64
CA LYS A 149 23.95 -4.18 1.62
C LYS A 149 25.14 -5.00 2.13
N ASP A 150 25.48 -4.89 3.41
CA ASP A 150 26.69 -5.51 3.97
C ASP A 150 26.56 -7.03 4.15
N LYS A 151 25.34 -7.57 4.08
CA LYS A 151 25.03 -8.99 4.28
C LYS A 151 24.82 -9.78 2.99
N SER A 152 24.87 -9.13 1.82
CA SER A 152 24.73 -9.83 0.54
C SER A 152 25.87 -10.82 0.28
N ASP A 153 27.04 -10.56 0.86
CA ASP A 153 28.27 -11.33 0.61
C ASP A 153 28.36 -12.59 1.49
N GLU A 154 27.42 -12.81 2.42
CA GLU A 154 27.33 -14.03 3.24
C GLU A 154 26.57 -15.18 2.53
N GLN A 155 26.22 -15.01 1.25
CA GLN A 155 25.40 -15.95 0.49
C GLN A 155 26.15 -17.18 -0.06
N ASP A 156 27.42 -17.37 0.28
CA ASP A 156 28.18 -18.58 -0.08
C ASP A 156 27.69 -19.80 0.72
N GLY A 157 26.60 -20.41 0.26
CA GLY A 157 26.02 -21.62 0.84
C GLY A 157 25.02 -22.32 -0.07
N GLU A 158 24.75 -23.60 0.20
CA GLU A 158 23.68 -24.34 -0.47
C GLU A 158 22.31 -23.71 -0.19
N VAL A 159 21.44 -23.68 -1.20
CA VAL A 159 20.06 -23.17 -1.07
C VAL A 159 19.28 -24.10 -0.14
N ASP A 160 18.96 -23.59 1.04
CA ASP A 160 18.12 -24.28 2.01
C ASP A 160 16.75 -23.59 2.19
N ARG A 161 15.94 -24.13 3.10
CA ARG A 161 14.61 -23.62 3.44
C ARG A 161 14.60 -22.22 4.07
N TYR A 162 15.74 -21.73 4.54
CA TYR A 162 15.91 -20.43 5.19
C TYR A 162 16.73 -19.45 4.37
N SER A 163 17.15 -19.84 3.16
CA SER A 163 17.91 -19.02 2.21
C SER A 163 17.38 -17.58 2.09
N SER A 164 16.06 -17.40 1.99
CA SER A 164 15.44 -16.07 1.96
C SER A 164 15.63 -15.26 3.26
N LEU A 165 15.54 -15.91 4.43
CA LEU A 165 15.79 -15.25 5.71
C LEU A 165 17.27 -14.94 5.91
N THR A 166 18.16 -15.87 5.52
CA THR A 166 19.61 -15.67 5.55
C THR A 166 20.02 -14.51 4.65
N LYS A 167 19.40 -14.40 3.47
CA LYS A 167 19.62 -13.28 2.56
C LYS A 167 19.28 -11.94 3.20
N VAL A 168 18.15 -11.84 3.91
CA VAL A 168 17.69 -10.57 4.52
C VAL A 168 18.39 -10.26 5.85
N PHE A 169 18.52 -11.25 6.73
CA PHE A 169 18.98 -11.06 8.11
C PHE A 169 20.42 -11.50 8.36
N GLY A 170 21.06 -12.18 7.42
CA GLY A 170 22.40 -12.77 7.55
C GLY A 170 22.37 -14.14 8.22
N ARG A 171 23.47 -14.89 8.07
CA ARG A 171 23.55 -16.28 8.57
C ARG A 171 23.67 -16.35 10.09
N ALA A 172 24.21 -15.31 10.73
CA ALA A 172 24.34 -15.25 12.17
C ALA A 172 23.00 -15.15 12.93
N PHE A 173 21.91 -14.74 12.24
CA PHE A 173 20.60 -14.54 12.83
C PHE A 173 19.64 -15.73 12.68
N VAL A 174 19.87 -16.57 11.66
CA VAL A 174 19.01 -17.70 11.25
C VAL A 174 19.54 -19.00 11.83
#